data_AF-A0A182FBG9-F1
#
_entry.id   AF-A0A182FBG9-F1
#
_cell.length_a   1.000
_cell.length_b   1.000
_cell.length_c   1.000
_cell.angle_alpha   90.00
_cell.angle_beta   90.00
_cell.angle_gamma   90.00
#
_symmetry.space_group_name_H-M   'P 1'
#
loop_
_entity.id
_entity.type
_entity.pdbx_description
1 polymer ?
#
loop_
_entity_poly.entity_id
_entity_poly.type
_entity_poly.pdbx_seq_one_letter_code
_entity_poly.pdbx_strand_id
1 'polypeptide(L)'
;MELVAVIPASTRDRHVKKHGDGQPLVDSSQDYVLLLGYENQTHTVLRFKRKLDTCDVAYDVPITKSFSLEYRGAYDRSLVR
;
A
#
# COMPACT_ATOMS: atom_id res chain seq x y z
N MET A 1 -13.78 21.04 -4.84
CA MET A 1 -13.27 20.00 -3.93
C MET A 1 -12.19 20.65 -3.08
N GLU A 2 -12.35 20.66 -1.76
CA GLU A 2 -11.34 21.20 -0.86
C GLU A 2 -10.35 20.10 -0.47
N LEU A 3 -9.07 20.38 -0.66
CA LEU A 3 -7.97 19.48 -0.34
C LEU A 3 -7.67 19.62 1.16
N VAL A 4 -7.78 18.52 1.91
CA VAL A 4 -7.47 18.49 3.35
C VAL A 4 -6.00 18.13 3.56
N ALA A 5 -5.48 17.15 2.83
CA ALA A 5 -4.08 16.76 2.91
C ALA A 5 -3.54 16.21 1.58
N VAL A 6 -2.24 16.39 1.35
CA VAL A 6 -1.48 15.68 0.32
C VAL A 6 -0.69 14.58 0.99
N ILE A 7 -0.78 13.36 0.45
CA ILE A 7 -0.02 12.22 0.95
C ILE A 7 1.34 12.20 0.22
N PRO A 8 2.46 12.19 0.96
CA PRO A 8 3.79 12.24 0.36
C PRO A 8 4.04 11.09 -0.61
N ALA A 9 4.65 11.38 -1.77
CA ALA A 9 5.05 10.35 -2.73
C ALA A 9 6.12 9.39 -2.18
N SER A 10 6.86 9.78 -1.13
CA SER A 10 7.93 9.01 -0.50
C SER A 10 7.43 8.07 0.60
N THR A 11 6.43 7.24 0.30
CA THR A 11 6.01 6.14 1.19
C THR A 11 6.95 4.95 1.04
N ARG A 12 7.18 4.19 2.12
CA ARG A 12 7.85 2.89 2.07
C ARG A 12 6.81 1.77 2.16
N ASP A 13 6.87 0.81 1.25
CA ASP A 13 6.06 -0.40 1.35
C ASP A 13 6.60 -1.34 2.42
N ARG A 14 5.69 -2.21 2.86
CA ARG A 14 5.84 -2.98 4.07
C ARG A 14 5.18 -4.34 3.85
N HIS A 15 5.80 -5.38 4.39
CA HIS A 15 5.30 -6.74 4.28
C HIS A 15 5.13 -7.38 5.67
N VAL A 16 4.30 -8.40 5.75
CA VAL A 16 4.14 -9.24 6.95
C VAL A 16 4.74 -10.61 6.64
N LYS A 17 5.46 -11.20 7.61
CA LYS A 17 5.98 -12.57 7.44
C LYS A 17 4.81 -13.56 7.41
N LYS A 18 5.01 -14.70 6.76
CA LYS A 18 4.04 -15.80 6.82
C LYS A 18 3.79 -16.19 8.29
N HIS A 19 2.53 -16.18 8.71
CA HIS A 19 2.09 -16.36 10.11
C HIS A 19 2.54 -15.27 11.10
N GLY A 20 2.94 -14.09 10.60
CA GLY A 20 3.19 -12.92 11.44
C GLY A 20 1.91 -12.20 11.81
N ASP A 21 1.76 -11.87 13.08
CA ASP A 21 0.71 -11.05 13.68
C ASP A 21 1.24 -9.70 14.23
N GLY A 22 2.54 -9.48 14.11
CA GLY A 22 3.22 -8.26 14.54
C GLY A 22 3.09 -7.09 13.56
N GLN A 23 3.63 -5.94 13.99
CA GLN A 23 3.79 -4.76 13.15
C GLN A 23 4.42 -5.14 11.79
N PRO A 24 3.86 -4.68 10.65
CA PRO A 24 4.50 -4.90 9.35
C PRO A 24 5.98 -4.51 9.41
N LEU A 25 6.81 -5.14 8.58
CA LEU A 25 8.25 -4.84 8.44
C LEU A 25 8.48 -4.00 7.19
N VAL A 26 9.54 -3.19 7.18
CA VAL A 26 9.89 -2.42 5.97
C VAL A 26 10.35 -3.41 4.93
N ASP A 27 9.77 -3.35 3.74
CA ASP A 27 10.22 -4.19 2.64
C ASP A 27 11.57 -3.71 2.11
N SER A 28 12.46 -4.66 1.83
CA SER A 28 13.74 -4.36 1.20
C SER A 28 13.59 -4.00 -0.27
N SER A 29 12.53 -4.48 -0.93
CA SER A 29 12.15 -4.13 -2.28
C SER A 29 11.05 -3.07 -2.26
N GLN A 30 11.21 -2.00 -3.05
CA GLN A 30 10.18 -0.96 -3.20
C GLN A 30 9.38 -1.24 -4.48
N ASP A 31 8.30 -2.00 -4.36
CA ASP A 31 7.52 -2.51 -5.48
C ASP A 31 6.25 -1.71 -5.79
N TYR A 32 5.70 -1.05 -4.77
CA TYR A 32 4.63 -0.08 -4.94
C TYR A 32 5.17 1.32 -5.17
N VAL A 33 4.60 2.02 -6.16
CA VAL A 33 4.90 3.43 -6.42
C VAL A 33 3.62 4.24 -6.29
N LEU A 34 3.58 5.16 -5.30
CA LEU A 34 2.48 6.10 -5.15
C LEU A 34 2.52 7.13 -6.29
N LEU A 35 1.45 7.18 -7.08
CA LEU A 35 1.31 8.11 -8.21
C LEU A 35 0.55 9.37 -7.80
N LEU A 36 -0.41 9.22 -6.89
CA LEU A 36 -1.26 10.29 -6.38
C LEU A 36 -1.78 9.86 -5.01
N GLY A 37 -1.71 10.76 -4.05
CA GLY A 37 -2.32 10.55 -2.75
C GLY A 37 -2.83 11.87 -2.20
N TYR A 38 -4.12 11.93 -1.90
CA TYR A 38 -4.72 13.10 -1.29
C TYR A 38 -5.94 12.73 -0.47
N GLU A 39 -6.28 13.61 0.45
CA GLU A 39 -7.48 13.55 1.25
C GLU A 39 -8.32 14.79 1.01
N ASN A 40 -9.63 14.60 0.91
CA ASN A 40 -10.61 15.67 0.96
C ASN A 40 -11.54 15.45 2.16
N GLN A 41 -12.50 16.34 2.35
CA GLN A 41 -13.45 16.30 3.46
C GLN A 41 -14.24 14.98 3.63
N THR A 42 -14.29 14.14 2.61
CA THR A 42 -15.14 12.94 2.59
C THR A 42 -14.37 11.64 2.45
N HIS A 43 -13.23 11.65 1.75
CA HIS A 43 -12.51 10.43 1.38
C HIS A 43 -11.02 10.71 1.17
N THR A 44 -10.23 9.66 1.37
CA THR A 44 -8.82 9.59 0.98
C THR A 44 -8.70 8.81 -0.33
N VAL A 45 -7.96 9.35 -1.29
CA VAL A 45 -7.71 8.73 -2.59
C VAL A 45 -6.23 8.41 -2.70
N LEU A 46 -5.93 7.12 -2.90
CA LEU A 46 -4.60 6.61 -3.22
C LEU A 46 -4.63 5.98 -4.61
N ARG A 47 -3.78 6.47 -5.51
CA ARG A 47 -3.51 5.85 -6.80
C ARG A 47 -2.05 5.45 -6.84
N PHE A 48 -1.81 4.16 -7.04
CA PHE A 48 -0.47 3.60 -7.09
C PHE A 48 -0.34 2.65 -8.30
N LYS A 49 0.88 2.25 -8.58
CA LYS A 49 1.19 1.15 -9.50
C LYS A 49 2.12 0.15 -8.82
N ARG A 50 2.02 -1.12 -9.24
CA ARG A 50 2.92 -2.24 -8.91
C ARG A 50 3.01 -3.13 -10.15
N LYS A 51 4.16 -3.76 -10.39
CA LYS A 51 4.30 -4.75 -11.46
C LYS A 51 3.47 -6.00 -11.15
N LEU A 52 2.95 -6.68 -12.17
CA LEU A 52 2.26 -7.97 -11.96
C LEU A 52 3.22 -9.03 -11.40
N ASP A 53 4.46 -9.02 -11.87
CA ASP A 53 5.57 -9.78 -11.33
C ASP A 53 6.66 -8.79 -10.90
N THR A 54 6.92 -8.71 -9.60
CA THR A 54 7.92 -7.83 -8.99
C THR A 54 9.32 -8.44 -9.03
N CYS A 55 9.43 -9.73 -9.30
CA CYS A 55 10.64 -10.55 -9.15
C CYS A 55 11.18 -10.61 -7.72
N ASP A 56 10.45 -10.09 -6.71
CA ASP A 56 10.75 -10.31 -5.30
C ASP A 56 10.06 -11.60 -4.82
N VAL A 57 10.74 -12.73 -5.03
CA VAL A 57 10.23 -14.04 -4.65
C VAL A 57 10.30 -14.31 -3.14
N ALA A 58 10.94 -13.44 -2.36
CA ALA A 58 11.10 -13.64 -0.92
C ALA A 58 9.82 -13.26 -0.16
N TYR A 59 9.17 -12.16 -0.56
CA TYR A 59 8.05 -11.59 0.17
C TYR A 59 6.79 -11.37 -0.66
N ASP A 60 6.91 -11.41 -1.99
CA ASP A 60 5.84 -11.03 -2.91
C ASP A 60 5.28 -12.24 -3.67
N VAL A 61 4.00 -12.15 -4.04
CA VAL A 61 3.32 -13.16 -4.88
C VAL A 61 3.00 -12.52 -6.23
N PRO A 62 3.39 -13.15 -7.35
CA PRO A 62 3.02 -12.68 -8.69
C PRO A 62 1.50 -12.69 -8.89
N ILE A 63 0.98 -11.58 -9.43
CA ILE A 63 -0.42 -11.46 -9.84
C ILE A 63 -0.55 -12.05 -11.24
N THR A 64 -1.13 -13.24 -11.33
CA THR A 64 -1.43 -13.92 -12.59
C THR A 64 -2.93 -13.99 -12.83
N LYS A 65 -3.34 -14.34 -14.06
CA LYS A 65 -4.74 -14.39 -14.48
C LYS A 65 -5.62 -15.35 -13.67
N SER A 66 -5.02 -16.35 -13.00
CA SER A 66 -5.75 -17.37 -12.25
C SER A 66 -5.95 -17.02 -10.77
N PHE A 67 -5.38 -15.91 -10.29
CA PHE A 67 -5.51 -15.49 -8.90
C PHE A 67 -6.68 -14.54 -8.69
N SER A 68 -7.49 -14.82 -7.67
CA SER A 68 -8.42 -13.84 -7.10
C SER A 68 -7.66 -12.97 -6.11
N LEU A 69 -7.70 -11.66 -6.30
CA LEU A 69 -7.12 -10.69 -5.37
C LEU A 69 -8.15 -10.31 -4.30
N GLU A 70 -7.80 -10.47 -3.04
CA GLU A 70 -8.55 -9.91 -1.92
C GLU A 70 -7.83 -8.67 -1.41
N TYR A 71 -8.52 -7.54 -1.35
CA TYR A 71 -7.99 -6.30 -0.79
C TYR A 71 -8.47 -6.13 0.65
N ARG A 72 -7.52 -5.91 1.57
CA ARG A 72 -7.80 -5.63 2.99
C ARG A 72 -7.18 -4.29 3.36
N GLY A 73 -7.99 -3.39 3.90
CA GLY A 73 -7.55 -2.09 4.39
C GLY A 73 -7.44 -2.07 5.91
N ALA A 74 -6.42 -1.40 6.44
CA ALA A 74 -6.31 -1.01 7.84
C ALA A 74 -6.11 0.51 7.90
N TYR A 75 -6.69 1.15 8.91
CA TYR A 75 -6.63 2.60 9.09
C TYR A 75 -6.53 2.93 10.57
N ASP A 76 -5.69 3.91 10.90
CA ASP A 76 -5.55 4.43 12.26
C ASP A 76 -6.15 5.83 12.33
N ARG A 77 -7.27 5.98 13.04
CA ARG A 77 -7.96 7.27 13.20
C ARG A 77 -7.21 8.25 14.10
N SER A 78 -6.26 7.78 14.91
CA SER A 78 -5.51 8.65 15.83
C SER A 78 -4.56 9.61 15.10
N LEU A 79 -4.28 9.34 13.81
CA LEU A 79 -3.43 10.14 12.95
C LEU A 79 -4.21 11.13 12.06
N VAL A 80 -5.54 11.06 12.06
CA VAL A 80 -6.40 12.02 11.36
C VAL A 80 -6.73 13.15 12.33
N ARG A 81 -6.22 14.36 12.06
CA ARG A 81 -6.57 15.57 12.81
C ARG A 81 -7.93 16.10 12.39
#